data_AF-A0A5P1X7J6-F1
#
_entry.id   AF-A0A5P1X7J6-F1
#
_cell.length_a   1.000
_cell.length_b   1.000
_cell.length_c   1.000
_cell.angle_alpha   90.00
_cell.angle_beta   90.00
_cell.angle_gamma   90.00
#
_symmetry.space_group_name_H-M   'P 1'
#
loop_
_entity.id
_entity.type
_entity.pdbx_description
1 polymer ?
#
loop_
_entity_poly.entity_id
_entity_poly.type
_entity_poly.pdbx_seq_one_letter_code
_entity_poly.pdbx_strand_id
1 'polypeptide(L)'
;MEGKRGSECLLKSVSNIDFNPTSTDAVTGTKTTTPTTDSLGHQANPVLTGYTVTSNPTEATTDQTVKNGDTNVDITVVYTKNAPTVTTNTITKTVHYVDADGNKLAEDYISSVMFNTSTDALIGDTTTTPSSDTLSHQENPTIEGYTLTTNPAEATTDQIVTSGDANVDVTVVYTKDQPAKVTKTDALSNTQDEVVKEASETVKPVTVVSNTDTVKSEQSKNQPVLTTTNKQSLPQTNEKGSSIIMIAGVALLMFALSILGIETKKSRKN
;
A
#
# COMPACT_ATOMS: atom_id res chain seq x y z
N MET A 1 -22.50 -15.50 -1.30
CA MET A 1 -22.35 -16.97 -1.33
C MET A 1 -21.49 -17.35 -0.15
N GLU A 2 -22.03 -18.08 0.82
CA GLU A 2 -21.37 -18.27 2.11
C GLU A 2 -20.09 -19.12 2.01
N GLY A 3 -19.01 -18.64 2.62
CA GLY A 3 -17.67 -19.24 2.55
C GLY A 3 -17.49 -20.53 3.36
N LYS A 4 -18.17 -21.62 2.99
CA LYS A 4 -17.88 -22.96 3.50
C LYS A 4 -16.83 -23.67 2.63
N ARG A 5 -15.54 -23.58 3.00
CA ARG A 5 -14.50 -24.51 2.53
C ARG A 5 -13.22 -24.57 3.40
N GLY A 6 -13.37 -24.52 4.72
CA GLY A 6 -12.37 -25.12 5.63
C GLY A 6 -12.49 -26.64 5.57
N SER A 7 -11.92 -27.27 4.56
CA SER A 7 -11.94 -28.73 4.41
C SER A 7 -10.84 -29.37 5.25
N GLU A 8 -11.22 -29.83 6.45
CA GLU A 8 -10.35 -30.61 7.34
C GLU A 8 -9.96 -31.94 6.66
N CYS A 9 -8.71 -32.07 6.25
CA CYS A 9 -8.19 -33.28 5.62
C CYS A 9 -7.82 -34.32 6.69
N LEU A 10 -8.84 -34.96 7.26
CA LEU A 10 -8.68 -35.99 8.30
C LEU A 10 -8.19 -37.32 7.68
N LEU A 11 -6.88 -37.47 7.50
CA LEU A 11 -6.31 -38.80 7.30
C LEU A 11 -6.46 -39.60 8.60
N LYS A 12 -7.11 -40.76 8.52
CA LYS A 12 -7.26 -41.70 9.63
C LYS A 12 -6.34 -42.89 9.40
N SER A 13 -5.42 -43.11 10.34
CA SER A 13 -4.63 -44.34 10.46
C SER A 13 -5.14 -45.14 11.66
N VAL A 14 -5.07 -46.47 11.60
CA VAL A 14 -5.60 -47.36 12.65
C VAL A 14 -4.63 -48.53 12.84
N SER A 15 -3.93 -48.53 13.96
CA SER A 15 -3.06 -49.63 14.41
C SER A 15 -3.79 -50.45 15.46
N ASN A 16 -3.84 -51.79 15.30
CA ASN A 16 -4.51 -52.71 16.20
C ASN A 16 -3.54 -53.82 16.67
N ILE A 17 -3.74 -54.32 17.89
CA ILE A 17 -3.01 -55.46 18.48
C ILE A 17 -4.01 -56.47 19.03
N ASP A 18 -3.71 -57.78 18.90
CA ASP A 18 -4.49 -58.87 19.50
C ASP A 18 -3.65 -59.57 20.59
N PHE A 19 -4.10 -59.45 21.84
CA PHE A 19 -3.43 -60.02 23.02
C PHE A 19 -3.87 -61.46 23.31
N ASN A 20 -3.60 -62.37 22.37
CA ASN A 20 -4.02 -63.77 22.43
C ASN A 20 -2.89 -64.66 21.86
N PRO A 21 -2.27 -65.55 22.66
CA PRO A 21 -3.00 -66.62 23.35
C PRO A 21 -3.06 -66.50 24.88
N THR A 22 -4.07 -67.14 25.47
CA THR A 22 -4.12 -67.45 26.91
C THR A 22 -3.60 -68.86 27.19
N SER A 23 -2.56 -68.96 28.03
CA SER A 23 -2.20 -70.22 28.68
C SER A 23 -3.00 -70.39 29.97
N THR A 24 -3.27 -71.64 30.37
CA THR A 24 -3.88 -71.97 31.67
C THR A 24 -3.02 -73.00 32.38
N ASP A 25 -2.53 -72.68 33.58
CA ASP A 25 -1.80 -73.63 34.41
C ASP A 25 -2.72 -74.79 34.85
N ALA A 26 -2.29 -76.02 34.60
CA ALA A 26 -3.10 -77.21 34.79
C ALA A 26 -3.24 -77.66 36.26
N VAL A 27 -2.49 -77.05 37.19
CA VAL A 27 -2.48 -77.40 38.62
C VAL A 27 -3.23 -76.36 39.44
N THR A 28 -3.08 -75.07 39.11
CA THR A 28 -3.69 -73.93 39.83
C THR A 28 -4.91 -73.33 39.12
N GLY A 29 -5.12 -73.64 37.83
CA GLY A 29 -6.14 -73.00 36.99
C GLY A 29 -5.83 -71.54 36.63
N THR A 30 -4.63 -71.04 36.95
CA THR A 30 -4.24 -69.65 36.68
C THR A 30 -4.13 -69.41 35.18
N LYS A 31 -4.79 -68.36 34.68
CA LYS A 31 -4.67 -67.91 33.29
C LYS A 31 -3.58 -66.86 33.14
N THR A 32 -2.79 -66.97 32.09
CA THR A 32 -1.75 -66.01 31.72
C THR A 32 -1.92 -65.61 30.26
N THR A 33 -2.09 -64.31 30.00
CA THR A 33 -1.93 -63.71 28.67
C THR A 33 -0.46 -63.39 28.42
N THR A 34 0.03 -63.72 27.23
CA THR A 34 1.40 -63.38 26.79
C THR A 34 1.35 -62.94 25.32
N PRO A 35 1.92 -61.78 24.94
CA PRO A 35 2.65 -60.83 25.78
C PRO A 35 1.72 -60.03 26.73
N THR A 36 2.30 -59.44 27.77
CA THR A 36 1.59 -58.55 28.72
C THR A 36 1.64 -57.08 28.30
N THR A 37 2.54 -56.73 27.39
CA THR A 37 2.73 -55.41 26.77
C THR A 37 3.14 -55.60 25.32
N ASP A 38 2.66 -54.74 24.41
CA ASP A 38 3.04 -54.76 23.00
C ASP A 38 3.04 -53.33 22.43
N SER A 39 3.55 -53.10 21.21
CA SER A 39 3.86 -51.76 20.69
C SER A 39 3.09 -51.42 19.41
N LEU A 40 2.22 -50.42 19.49
CA LEU A 40 1.59 -49.81 18.32
C LEU A 40 2.62 -48.94 17.60
N GLY A 41 2.98 -49.33 16.39
CA GLY A 41 3.85 -48.53 15.53
C GLY A 41 3.21 -47.21 15.10
N HIS A 42 4.00 -46.14 15.06
CA HIS A 42 3.57 -44.81 14.60
C HIS A 42 3.61 -44.66 13.07
N GLN A 43 3.05 -43.55 12.58
CA GLN A 43 3.16 -43.12 11.19
C GLN A 43 3.73 -41.70 11.13
N ALA A 44 4.69 -41.45 10.23
CA ALA A 44 5.16 -40.10 9.97
C ALA A 44 4.05 -39.23 9.36
N ASN A 45 3.96 -37.97 9.79
CA ASN A 45 2.93 -37.04 9.31
C ASN A 45 3.00 -36.85 7.79
N PRO A 46 1.86 -36.96 7.06
CA PRO A 46 1.83 -36.70 5.62
C PRO A 46 2.23 -35.27 5.28
N VAL A 47 3.10 -35.11 4.28
CA VAL A 47 3.39 -33.80 3.70
C VAL A 47 2.24 -33.40 2.80
N LEU A 48 1.44 -32.42 3.25
CA LEU A 48 0.30 -31.88 2.50
C LEU A 48 0.68 -30.54 1.86
N THR A 49 0.76 -30.49 0.52
CA THR A 49 1.04 -29.26 -0.23
C THR A 49 0.05 -28.15 0.15
N GLY A 50 0.56 -26.95 0.45
CA GLY A 50 -0.26 -25.81 0.86
C GLY A 50 -0.78 -25.84 2.29
N TYR A 51 -0.36 -26.80 3.11
CA TYR A 51 -0.65 -26.88 4.54
C TYR A 51 0.62 -27.02 5.38
N THR A 52 0.49 -26.75 6.68
CA THR A 52 1.52 -26.97 7.71
C THR A 52 0.88 -27.61 8.94
N VAL A 53 1.63 -28.48 9.62
CA VAL A 53 1.19 -29.08 10.89
C VAL A 53 1.27 -28.02 11.99
N THR A 54 0.15 -27.75 12.65
CA THR A 54 0.03 -26.74 13.73
C THR A 54 -0.35 -27.32 15.08
N SER A 55 -0.84 -28.57 15.12
CA SER A 55 -0.88 -29.38 16.34
C SER A 55 -0.46 -30.80 16.01
N ASN A 56 0.52 -31.32 16.74
CA ASN A 56 0.98 -32.71 16.67
C ASN A 56 1.20 -33.25 18.08
N PRO A 57 0.27 -34.06 18.63
CA PRO A 57 0.52 -34.85 19.82
C PRO A 57 1.75 -35.74 19.61
N THR A 58 2.59 -35.91 20.64
CA THR A 58 3.81 -36.74 20.56
C THR A 58 3.48 -38.16 20.11
N GLU A 59 2.33 -38.64 20.58
CA GLU A 59 1.75 -39.96 20.38
C GLU A 59 1.38 -40.24 18.92
N ALA A 60 1.17 -39.20 18.10
CA ALA A 60 0.91 -39.35 16.66
C ALA A 60 2.15 -39.85 15.88
N THR A 61 3.34 -39.51 16.39
CA THR A 61 4.63 -39.69 15.70
C THR A 61 5.67 -40.42 16.56
N THR A 62 5.23 -41.22 17.54
CA THR A 62 6.09 -42.09 18.37
C THR A 62 5.39 -43.41 18.69
N ASP A 63 6.13 -44.51 18.78
CA ASP A 63 5.55 -45.83 19.04
C ASP A 63 4.94 -45.91 20.45
N GLN A 64 3.71 -46.42 20.55
CA GLN A 64 2.96 -46.46 21.82
C GLN A 64 3.00 -47.87 22.41
N THR A 65 3.57 -48.00 23.61
CA THR A 65 3.52 -49.27 24.38
C THR A 65 2.18 -49.40 25.08
N VAL A 66 1.38 -50.38 24.69
CA VAL A 66 0.04 -50.68 25.22
C VAL A 66 0.01 -52.02 25.94
N LYS A 67 -1.04 -52.23 26.75
CA LYS A 67 -1.23 -53.40 27.62
C LYS A 67 -2.62 -53.99 27.43
N ASN A 68 -2.76 -55.25 27.85
CA ASN A 68 -4.07 -55.88 27.90
C ASN A 68 -4.99 -55.14 28.89
N GLY A 69 -6.09 -54.56 28.37
CA GLY A 69 -7.05 -53.77 29.15
C GLY A 69 -6.93 -52.25 29.00
N ASP A 70 -5.95 -51.73 28.25
CA ASP A 70 -5.89 -50.30 27.91
C ASP A 70 -7.05 -49.90 26.98
N THR A 71 -7.48 -48.64 27.08
CA THR A 71 -8.55 -48.07 26.23
C THR A 71 -8.01 -47.50 24.92
N ASN A 72 -8.78 -47.62 23.84
CA ASN A 72 -8.50 -46.94 22.57
C ASN A 72 -8.27 -45.42 22.77
N VAL A 73 -7.32 -44.86 22.01
CA VAL A 73 -7.00 -43.43 22.01
C VAL A 73 -7.16 -42.86 20.60
N ASP A 74 -8.06 -41.90 20.43
CA ASP A 74 -8.19 -41.13 19.19
C ASP A 74 -7.19 -39.96 19.18
N ILE A 75 -6.19 -40.03 18.30
CA ILE A 75 -5.14 -39.00 18.17
C ILE A 75 -5.45 -38.13 16.95
N THR A 76 -5.50 -36.80 17.14
CA THR A 76 -5.75 -35.84 16.05
C THR A 76 -4.54 -34.96 15.79
N VAL A 77 -4.05 -34.96 14.55
CA VAL A 77 -3.05 -34.01 14.05
C VAL A 77 -3.78 -32.91 13.27
N VAL A 78 -3.47 -31.65 13.56
CA VAL A 78 -4.13 -30.50 12.93
C VAL A 78 -3.22 -29.88 11.87
N TYR A 79 -3.77 -29.68 10.68
CA TYR A 79 -3.13 -29.02 9.54
C TYR A 79 -3.82 -27.68 9.30
N THR A 80 -3.05 -26.59 9.28
CA THR A 80 -3.54 -25.27 8.91
C THR A 80 -3.11 -24.95 7.47
N LYS A 81 -4.01 -24.36 6.68
CA LYS A 81 -3.67 -23.91 5.32
C LYS A 81 -2.62 -22.80 5.42
N ASN A 82 -1.58 -22.89 4.61
CA ASN A 82 -0.51 -21.91 4.56
C ASN A 82 -1.05 -20.55 4.09
N ALA A 83 -0.51 -19.47 4.67
CA ALA A 83 -0.83 -18.11 4.23
C ALA A 83 -0.41 -17.92 2.76
N PRO A 84 -1.15 -17.11 1.97
CA PRO A 84 -0.75 -16.79 0.61
C PRO A 84 0.58 -16.01 0.59
N THR A 85 1.38 -16.21 -0.45
CA THR A 85 2.58 -15.39 -0.68
C THR A 85 2.18 -14.12 -1.44
N VAL A 86 2.74 -12.97 -1.06
CA VAL A 86 2.47 -11.69 -1.73
C VAL A 86 3.76 -11.17 -2.37
N THR A 87 3.67 -10.76 -3.63
CA THR A 87 4.73 -10.06 -4.35
C THR A 87 4.25 -8.67 -4.75
N THR A 88 5.17 -7.70 -4.77
CA THR A 88 4.87 -6.30 -5.10
C THR A 88 5.55 -5.92 -6.41
N ASN A 89 4.83 -5.23 -7.28
CA ASN A 89 5.32 -4.62 -8.51
C ASN A 89 4.97 -3.12 -8.48
N THR A 90 5.93 -2.27 -8.84
CA THR A 90 5.74 -0.81 -8.88
C THR A 90 6.03 -0.35 -10.31
N ILE A 91 5.07 0.34 -10.90
CA ILE A 91 5.25 1.00 -12.20
C ILE A 91 5.43 2.50 -11.96
N THR A 92 6.40 3.09 -12.63
CA THR A 92 6.77 4.51 -12.48
C THR A 92 6.73 5.21 -13.83
N LYS A 93 6.20 6.44 -13.84
CA LYS A 93 6.32 7.43 -14.91
C LYS A 93 7.30 8.53 -14.46
N THR A 94 8.32 8.78 -15.27
CA THR A 94 9.27 9.90 -15.12
C THR A 94 9.16 10.81 -16.34
N VAL A 95 9.06 12.12 -16.10
CA VAL A 95 9.05 13.16 -17.14
C VAL A 95 10.23 14.10 -16.90
N HIS A 96 11.18 14.09 -17.82
CA HIS A 96 12.36 14.95 -17.82
C HIS A 96 12.10 16.26 -18.57
N TYR A 97 12.56 17.39 -18.04
CA TYR A 97 12.42 18.71 -18.66
C TYR A 97 13.80 19.29 -19.01
N VAL A 98 14.13 19.35 -20.30
CA VAL A 98 15.50 19.68 -20.77
C VAL A 98 15.53 20.70 -21.90
N ASP A 99 16.69 21.31 -22.13
CA ASP A 99 16.98 22.03 -23.38
C ASP A 99 17.36 21.08 -24.54
N ALA A 100 17.54 21.62 -25.74
CA ALA A 100 17.93 20.88 -26.94
C ALA A 100 19.31 20.19 -26.85
N ASP A 101 20.18 20.58 -25.92
CA ASP A 101 21.48 19.95 -25.66
C ASP A 101 21.38 18.86 -24.56
N GLY A 102 20.20 18.70 -23.93
CA GLY A 102 19.93 17.72 -22.88
C GLY A 102 20.17 18.22 -21.45
N ASN A 103 20.42 19.51 -21.24
CA ASN A 103 20.60 20.07 -19.90
C ASN A 103 19.25 20.19 -19.18
N LYS A 104 19.17 19.73 -17.93
CA LYS A 104 17.96 19.82 -17.09
C LYS A 104 17.59 21.29 -16.81
N LEU A 105 16.35 21.67 -17.15
CA LEU A 105 15.80 23.02 -16.96
C LEU A 105 14.82 23.12 -15.78
N ALA A 106 14.15 22.02 -15.41
CA ALA A 106 13.22 21.95 -14.27
C ALA A 106 13.34 20.57 -13.58
N GLU A 107 12.80 20.44 -12.37
CA GLU A 107 12.78 19.16 -11.66
C GLU A 107 11.87 18.13 -12.32
N ASP A 108 12.30 16.86 -12.32
CA ASP A 108 11.62 15.78 -13.02
C ASP A 108 10.27 15.49 -12.35
N TYR A 109 9.20 15.39 -13.14
CA TYR A 109 7.92 14.96 -12.61
C TYR A 109 7.87 13.43 -12.53
N ILE A 110 7.55 12.91 -11.34
CA ILE A 110 7.51 11.47 -11.07
C ILE A 110 6.13 11.10 -10.52
N SER A 111 5.50 10.09 -11.14
CA SER A 111 4.28 9.45 -10.65
C SER A 111 4.51 7.94 -10.56
N SER A 112 3.93 7.26 -9.58
CA SER A 112 4.10 5.81 -9.43
C SER A 112 2.89 5.14 -8.78
N VAL A 113 2.61 3.90 -9.21
CA VAL A 113 1.52 3.06 -8.71
C VAL A 113 2.06 1.70 -8.27
N MET A 114 1.41 1.09 -7.28
CA MET A 114 1.87 -0.14 -6.64
C MET A 114 0.82 -1.25 -6.73
N PHE A 115 1.21 -2.36 -7.36
CA PHE A 115 0.41 -3.57 -7.49
C PHE A 115 0.91 -4.64 -6.53
N ASN A 116 -0.01 -5.32 -5.84
CA ASN A 116 0.31 -6.45 -4.96
C ASN A 116 -0.40 -7.71 -5.46
N THR A 117 0.38 -8.73 -5.84
CA THR A 117 -0.10 -10.03 -6.31
C THR A 117 -0.03 -11.04 -5.19
N SER A 118 -1.19 -11.45 -4.69
CA SER A 118 -1.36 -12.55 -3.72
C SER A 118 -1.46 -13.87 -4.46
N THR A 119 -0.77 -14.91 -3.99
CA THR A 119 -0.76 -16.27 -4.58
C THR A 119 -1.25 -17.28 -3.56
N ASP A 120 -2.29 -18.05 -3.89
CA ASP A 120 -2.86 -19.03 -2.97
C ASP A 120 -1.93 -20.24 -2.79
N ALA A 121 -1.52 -20.50 -1.55
CA ALA A 121 -0.51 -21.52 -1.24
C ALA A 121 -0.94 -22.98 -1.49
N LEU A 122 -2.23 -23.25 -1.75
CA LEU A 122 -2.74 -24.60 -2.04
C LEU A 122 -2.97 -24.84 -3.54
N ILE A 123 -3.52 -23.87 -4.26
CA ILE A 123 -3.92 -24.03 -5.68
C ILE A 123 -3.04 -23.26 -6.67
N GLY A 124 -2.25 -22.29 -6.21
CA GLY A 124 -1.39 -21.45 -7.04
C GLY A 124 -2.09 -20.28 -7.74
N ASP A 125 -3.42 -20.17 -7.62
CA ASP A 125 -4.21 -19.05 -8.15
C ASP A 125 -3.67 -17.70 -7.65
N THR A 126 -3.52 -16.75 -8.57
CA THR A 126 -3.04 -15.40 -8.28
C THR A 126 -4.19 -14.38 -8.28
N THR A 127 -4.04 -13.33 -7.49
CA THR A 127 -4.95 -12.17 -7.49
C THR A 127 -4.14 -10.90 -7.25
N THR A 128 -4.22 -9.97 -8.20
CA THR A 128 -3.50 -8.70 -8.16
C THR A 128 -4.43 -7.57 -7.77
N THR A 129 -4.02 -6.77 -6.78
CA THR A 129 -4.76 -5.62 -6.26
C THR A 129 -3.87 -4.37 -6.25
N PRO A 130 -4.31 -3.24 -6.85
CA PRO A 130 -5.48 -3.12 -7.73
C PRO A 130 -5.29 -3.92 -9.03
N SER A 131 -6.34 -4.09 -9.85
CA SER A 131 -6.22 -4.72 -11.18
C SER A 131 -5.56 -3.80 -12.21
N SER A 132 -5.73 -2.49 -12.01
CA SER A 132 -5.25 -1.40 -12.85
C SER A 132 -5.24 -0.12 -12.00
N ASP A 133 -4.32 0.79 -12.24
CA ASP A 133 -4.22 2.07 -11.55
C ASP A 133 -3.68 3.17 -12.49
N THR A 134 -3.80 4.44 -12.12
CA THR A 134 -3.47 5.58 -12.99
C THR A 134 -2.17 6.27 -12.58
N LEU A 135 -1.17 6.22 -13.46
CA LEU A 135 -0.05 7.14 -13.43
C LEU A 135 -0.52 8.52 -13.86
N SER A 136 -0.48 9.47 -12.95
CA SER A 136 -0.95 10.84 -13.16
C SER A 136 -0.04 11.67 -14.09
N HIS A 137 -0.49 12.86 -14.47
CA HIS A 137 0.31 13.85 -15.19
C HIS A 137 0.46 15.16 -14.40
N GLN A 138 1.35 16.00 -14.94
CA GLN A 138 1.50 17.41 -14.61
C GLN A 138 1.56 18.17 -15.93
N GLU A 139 1.02 19.38 -15.96
CA GLU A 139 1.23 20.30 -17.08
C GLU A 139 2.71 20.68 -17.22
N ASN A 140 3.15 20.94 -18.45
CA ASN A 140 4.54 21.33 -18.69
C ASN A 140 4.87 22.69 -18.05
N PRO A 141 5.98 22.82 -17.31
CA PRO A 141 6.35 24.09 -16.69
C PRO A 141 6.64 25.17 -17.74
N THR A 142 6.20 26.39 -17.46
CA THR A 142 6.65 27.59 -18.21
C THR A 142 8.04 27.98 -17.71
N ILE A 143 9.02 28.06 -18.62
CA ILE A 143 10.43 28.33 -18.30
C ILE A 143 10.84 29.64 -18.98
N GLU A 144 11.36 30.61 -18.21
CA GLU A 144 11.66 31.94 -18.74
C GLU A 144 12.81 31.92 -19.76
N GLY A 145 12.57 32.47 -20.96
CA GLY A 145 13.52 32.48 -22.07
C GLY A 145 13.63 31.14 -22.81
N TYR A 146 12.63 30.26 -22.67
CA TYR A 146 12.55 28.97 -23.35
C TYR A 146 11.13 28.68 -23.86
N THR A 147 11.04 28.14 -25.08
CA THR A 147 9.79 27.72 -25.73
C THR A 147 9.70 26.20 -25.87
N LEU A 148 8.60 25.62 -25.39
CA LEU A 148 8.31 24.18 -25.51
C LEU A 148 8.33 23.75 -26.99
N THR A 149 9.15 22.75 -27.33
CA THR A 149 9.40 22.33 -28.72
C THR A 149 9.09 20.86 -28.96
N THR A 150 9.19 19.99 -27.95
CA THR A 150 8.79 18.58 -28.04
C THR A 150 8.07 18.16 -26.77
N ASN A 151 6.88 17.60 -26.93
CA ASN A 151 6.07 17.05 -25.84
C ASN A 151 5.53 15.67 -26.27
N PRO A 152 6.08 14.56 -25.73
CA PRO A 152 5.43 13.25 -25.80
C PRO A 152 4.04 13.33 -25.16
N ALA A 153 3.03 12.67 -25.72
CA ALA A 153 1.67 12.74 -25.20
C ALA A 153 1.62 12.23 -23.74
N GLU A 154 2.38 11.17 -23.49
CA GLU A 154 2.57 10.49 -22.22
C GLU A 154 3.01 11.42 -21.08
N ALA A 155 3.73 12.51 -21.38
CA ALA A 155 4.16 13.46 -20.36
C ALA A 155 2.95 14.17 -19.72
N THR A 156 2.10 14.76 -20.56
CA THR A 156 0.96 15.61 -20.18
C THR A 156 -0.40 14.89 -20.23
N THR A 157 -0.44 13.55 -20.19
CA THR A 157 -1.68 12.78 -20.02
C THR A 157 -1.56 11.75 -18.90
N ASP A 158 -2.68 11.51 -18.20
CA ASP A 158 -2.84 10.35 -17.33
C ASP A 158 -2.69 9.04 -18.12
N GLN A 159 -2.10 8.02 -17.52
CA GLN A 159 -1.90 6.70 -18.12
C GLN A 159 -2.45 5.62 -17.18
N ILE A 160 -3.46 4.88 -17.63
CA ILE A 160 -3.94 3.68 -16.92
C ILE A 160 -2.96 2.55 -17.23
N VAL A 161 -2.41 1.94 -16.19
CA VAL A 161 -1.46 0.81 -16.26
C VAL A 161 -1.91 -0.35 -15.38
N THR A 162 -1.27 -1.49 -15.59
CA THR A 162 -1.52 -2.77 -14.93
C THR A 162 -0.20 -3.40 -14.43
N SER A 163 -0.29 -4.39 -13.56
CA SER A 163 0.88 -5.09 -13.02
C SER A 163 1.64 -5.82 -14.12
N GLY A 164 2.89 -5.42 -14.36
CA GLY A 164 3.76 -5.99 -15.39
C GLY A 164 3.89 -5.15 -16.67
N ASP A 165 3.22 -3.99 -16.74
CA ASP A 165 3.57 -2.98 -17.75
C ASP A 165 5.00 -2.43 -17.54
N ALA A 166 5.52 -1.73 -18.54
CA ALA A 166 6.83 -1.09 -18.45
C ALA A 166 6.76 0.25 -17.69
N ASN A 167 7.87 0.65 -17.06
CA ASN A 167 8.06 2.03 -16.62
C ASN A 167 8.04 2.97 -17.83
N VAL A 168 7.47 4.15 -17.65
CA VAL A 168 7.40 5.20 -18.66
C VAL A 168 8.49 6.23 -18.36
N ASP A 169 9.38 6.47 -19.31
CA ASP A 169 10.48 7.42 -19.22
C ASP A 169 10.44 8.30 -20.47
N VAL A 170 10.15 9.60 -20.30
CA VAL A 170 9.88 10.52 -21.41
C VAL A 170 10.52 11.88 -21.18
N THR A 171 10.97 12.49 -22.28
CA THR A 171 11.69 13.76 -22.27
C THR A 171 10.92 14.84 -23.00
N VAL A 172 10.63 15.93 -22.29
CA VAL A 172 10.04 17.17 -22.78
C VAL A 172 11.17 18.15 -23.09
N VAL A 173 11.23 18.65 -24.32
CA VAL A 173 12.35 19.47 -24.82
C VAL A 173 11.91 20.89 -25.10
N TYR A 174 12.71 21.84 -24.62
CA TYR A 174 12.54 23.27 -24.84
C TYR A 174 13.69 23.84 -25.69
N THR A 175 13.38 24.80 -26.55
CA THR A 175 14.37 25.58 -27.31
C THR A 175 14.56 26.92 -26.62
N LYS A 176 15.79 27.40 -26.53
CA LYS A 176 16.09 28.71 -25.97
C LYS A 176 15.61 29.82 -26.89
N ASP A 177 14.91 30.80 -26.35
CA ASP A 177 14.32 31.89 -27.13
C ASP A 177 15.42 32.75 -27.77
N GLN A 178 15.24 33.08 -29.05
CA GLN A 178 16.16 33.97 -29.75
C GLN A 178 16.00 35.41 -29.23
N PRO A 179 17.10 36.17 -29.05
CA PRO A 179 17.02 37.54 -28.60
C PRO A 179 16.19 38.37 -29.58
N ALA A 180 15.17 39.06 -29.07
CA ALA A 180 14.27 39.87 -29.88
C ALA A 180 15.08 40.86 -30.73
N LYS A 181 14.93 40.78 -32.06
CA LYS A 181 15.65 41.63 -33.00
C LYS A 181 15.26 43.09 -32.75
N VAL A 182 16.14 43.84 -32.09
CA VAL A 182 15.99 45.27 -31.83
C VAL A 182 16.03 46.06 -33.14
N THR A 183 14.86 46.18 -33.77
CA THR A 183 14.60 47.16 -34.82
C THR A 183 14.71 48.54 -34.20
N LYS A 184 15.87 49.18 -34.35
CA LYS A 184 16.03 50.59 -34.05
C LYS A 184 15.15 51.41 -34.99
N THR A 185 14.05 51.93 -34.47
CA THR A 185 13.35 53.05 -35.09
C THR A 185 14.14 54.32 -34.80
N ASP A 186 15.20 54.56 -35.59
CA ASP A 186 16.01 55.79 -35.51
C ASP A 186 15.18 56.98 -36.05
N ALA A 187 14.30 57.52 -35.21
CA ALA A 187 13.43 58.66 -35.50
C ALA A 187 13.82 59.87 -34.63
N LEU A 188 14.81 60.63 -35.09
CA LEU A 188 15.33 61.79 -34.36
C LEU A 188 14.52 63.06 -34.66
N SER A 189 13.71 63.48 -33.68
CA SER A 189 13.27 64.86 -33.36
C SER A 189 12.81 65.81 -34.50
N ASN A 190 11.59 66.36 -34.40
CA ASN A 190 11.47 67.72 -33.84
C ASN A 190 10.04 68.28 -33.70
N THR A 191 9.99 69.34 -32.88
CA THR A 191 8.98 70.41 -32.79
C THR A 191 7.66 70.13 -32.06
N GLN A 192 7.24 71.19 -31.38
CA GLN A 192 6.08 71.41 -30.53
C GLN A 192 5.33 72.58 -31.16
N ASP A 193 3.99 72.58 -31.20
CA ASP A 193 3.19 73.82 -31.11
C ASP A 193 1.69 73.59 -30.87
N GLU A 194 1.03 74.72 -30.61
CA GLU A 194 -0.11 75.01 -29.75
C GLU A 194 -1.56 74.65 -30.23
N VAL A 195 -2.34 74.09 -29.29
CA VAL A 195 -3.79 74.27 -28.97
C VAL A 195 -4.79 74.78 -30.04
N VAL A 196 -5.89 74.02 -30.21
CA VAL A 196 -7.27 74.56 -30.39
C VAL A 196 -8.26 73.73 -29.53
N LYS A 197 -9.39 74.31 -29.09
CA LYS A 197 -10.44 73.70 -28.24
C LYS A 197 -11.75 73.44 -29.00
N GLU A 198 -12.56 72.47 -28.56
CA GLU A 198 -14.01 72.57 -28.18
C GLU A 198 -14.46 71.17 -27.64
N ALA A 199 -14.90 70.95 -26.39
CA ALA A 199 -16.23 71.18 -25.76
C ALA A 199 -17.40 70.41 -26.45
N SER A 200 -18.37 69.76 -25.78
CA SER A 200 -18.59 69.28 -24.37
C SER A 200 -19.84 68.31 -24.38
N GLU A 201 -20.61 67.86 -23.36
CA GLU A 201 -20.70 68.11 -21.89
C GLU A 201 -21.53 67.01 -21.15
N THR A 202 -21.11 66.55 -19.94
CA THR A 202 -21.98 66.19 -18.76
C THR A 202 -22.89 64.91 -18.84
N VAL A 203 -23.21 64.15 -17.76
CA VAL A 203 -23.72 64.50 -16.39
C VAL A 203 -23.11 63.69 -15.20
N LYS A 204 -23.21 64.28 -13.99
CA LYS A 204 -22.80 63.84 -12.63
C LYS A 204 -24.05 63.39 -11.78
N PRO A 205 -24.09 63.18 -10.42
CA PRO A 205 -23.14 63.32 -9.27
C PRO A 205 -22.87 62.01 -8.45
N VAL A 206 -21.87 61.83 -7.57
CA VAL A 206 -21.15 62.61 -6.50
C VAL A 206 -21.79 62.59 -5.09
N THR A 207 -21.06 62.03 -4.10
CA THR A 207 -21.01 62.33 -2.64
C THR A 207 -19.79 61.58 -2.05
N VAL A 208 -18.62 62.19 -1.74
CA VAL A 208 -18.11 62.73 -0.43
C VAL A 208 -18.33 61.74 0.76
N VAL A 209 -17.39 61.33 1.63
CA VAL A 209 -16.34 61.99 2.48
C VAL A 209 -15.17 60.98 2.66
N SER A 210 -13.90 61.24 2.30
CA SER A 210 -12.80 61.96 3.00
C SER A 210 -12.26 61.33 4.31
N ASN A 211 -10.95 60.99 4.37
CA ASN A 211 -9.95 61.43 5.38
C ASN A 211 -8.75 60.45 5.60
N THR A 212 -7.53 60.97 5.42
CA THR A 212 -6.28 60.84 6.24
C THR A 212 -5.72 59.44 6.65
N ASP A 213 -4.41 59.17 6.67
CA ASP A 213 -3.24 60.04 6.45
C ASP A 213 -1.95 59.30 5.98
N THR A 214 -0.87 60.07 5.80
CA THR A 214 0.55 59.74 5.58
C THR A 214 1.16 58.78 6.64
N VAL A 215 2.32 58.10 6.48
CA VAL A 215 3.72 58.50 6.15
C VAL A 215 4.46 57.25 5.62
N LYS A 216 5.04 57.20 4.42
CA LYS A 216 6.34 57.71 3.89
C LYS A 216 7.65 56.98 4.38
N SER A 217 8.24 56.22 3.45
CA SER A 217 9.66 55.81 3.19
C SER A 217 10.82 56.06 4.19
N GLU A 218 11.80 55.13 4.24
CA GLU A 218 13.19 55.34 3.72
C GLU A 218 14.06 54.04 3.71
N GLN A 219 15.41 54.11 3.61
CA GLN A 219 16.19 53.30 2.66
C GLN A 219 17.56 52.74 3.15
N SER A 220 17.98 51.57 2.61
CA SER A 220 19.37 51.09 2.38
C SER A 220 20.27 50.61 3.54
N LYS A 221 20.89 49.39 3.40
CA LYS A 221 22.35 49.20 3.15
C LYS A 221 22.85 47.73 3.14
N ASN A 222 23.77 47.47 2.20
CA ASN A 222 24.85 46.47 2.02
C ASN A 222 24.89 45.07 2.69
N GLN A 223 25.44 44.15 1.88
CA GLN A 223 25.96 42.78 2.11
C GLN A 223 26.98 42.61 3.27
N PRO A 224 27.23 41.38 3.81
CA PRO A 224 27.96 40.33 3.08
C PRO A 224 27.42 38.87 3.20
N VAL A 225 28.09 37.96 2.49
CA VAL A 225 27.79 36.52 2.31
C VAL A 225 28.24 35.65 3.50
N LEU A 226 27.47 34.59 3.84
CA LEU A 226 28.00 33.29 4.26
C LEU A 226 26.95 32.16 4.19
N THR A 227 27.45 30.93 4.06
CA THR A 227 26.78 29.64 3.75
C THR A 227 25.64 29.20 4.68
N THR A 228 24.62 28.53 4.12
CA THR A 228 23.65 27.70 4.86
C THR A 228 23.47 26.32 4.21
N THR A 229 23.49 25.26 5.02
CA THR A 229 23.34 23.86 4.62
C THR A 229 21.91 23.50 4.21
N ASN A 230 21.75 22.65 3.18
CA ASN A 230 20.45 22.09 2.80
C ASN A 230 19.75 21.39 3.98
N LYS A 231 18.49 21.77 4.22
CA LYS A 231 17.50 20.93 4.92
C LYS A 231 16.23 20.82 4.09
N GLN A 232 15.92 19.60 3.70
CA GLN A 232 14.69 19.17 3.06
C GLN A 232 13.49 19.49 3.97
N SER A 233 12.48 20.20 3.45
CA SER A 233 11.20 20.44 4.12
C SER A 233 10.07 19.76 3.35
N LEU A 234 9.27 18.95 4.04
CA LEU A 234 8.02 18.43 3.49
C LEU A 234 7.02 19.59 3.33
N PRO A 235 6.10 19.54 2.36
CA PRO A 235 5.08 20.58 2.18
C PRO A 235 4.16 20.70 3.42
N GLN A 236 3.68 21.92 3.66
CA GLN A 236 2.68 22.26 4.67
C GLN A 236 1.46 22.86 3.97
N THR A 237 0.25 22.56 4.47
CA THR A 237 -1.01 22.96 3.83
C THR A 237 -1.86 23.86 4.72
N ASN A 238 -1.98 25.12 4.31
CA ASN A 238 -2.91 26.13 4.82
C ASN A 238 -3.11 27.14 3.66
N GLU A 239 -4.29 27.70 3.39
CA GLU A 239 -5.37 28.08 4.32
C GLU A 239 -6.80 27.61 3.93
N LYS A 240 -7.84 28.30 4.45
CA LYS A 240 -9.27 27.92 4.38
C LYS A 240 -9.96 28.37 3.08
N GLY A 241 -10.68 27.45 2.45
CA GLY A 241 -11.76 27.73 1.49
C GLY A 241 -12.88 26.70 1.66
N SER A 242 -14.15 27.12 1.69
CA SER A 242 -15.26 26.24 2.09
C SER A 242 -16.04 25.66 0.91
N SER A 243 -15.77 24.40 0.55
CA SER A 243 -16.82 23.46 0.10
C SER A 243 -16.41 21.99 0.24
N ILE A 244 -17.23 21.29 1.01
CA ILE A 244 -17.47 19.84 1.04
C ILE A 244 -17.13 19.04 -0.23
N ILE A 245 -16.36 17.95 -0.08
CA ILE A 245 -16.66 16.62 -0.64
C ILE A 245 -15.90 15.53 0.14
N MET A 246 -16.65 14.48 0.53
CA MET A 246 -16.27 13.14 1.04
C MET A 246 -14.93 12.97 1.79
N ILE A 247 -15.00 12.90 3.13
CA ILE A 247 -14.02 12.20 3.97
C ILE A 247 -14.43 10.72 4.10
N ALA A 248 -13.42 9.84 4.30
CA ALA A 248 -13.49 8.38 4.35
C ALA A 248 -14.66 7.75 5.15
N GLY A 249 -15.03 6.53 4.72
CA GLY A 249 -16.07 5.71 5.35
C GLY A 249 -15.78 5.33 6.81
N VAL A 250 -16.85 5.16 7.57
CA VAL A 250 -16.84 5.00 9.04
C VAL A 250 -16.92 3.51 9.44
N ALA A 251 -16.46 3.24 10.66
CA ALA A 251 -16.64 2.03 11.48
C ALA A 251 -15.66 0.85 11.26
N LEU A 252 -14.74 0.71 12.23
CA LEU A 252 -14.34 -0.60 12.74
C LEU A 252 -14.94 -0.77 14.13
N LEU A 253 -15.69 -1.86 14.36
CA LEU A 253 -16.44 -2.08 15.60
C LEU A 253 -15.58 -2.78 16.67
N MET A 254 -15.54 -2.22 17.88
CA MET A 254 -14.91 -2.85 19.04
C MET A 254 -15.77 -4.00 19.57
N PHE A 255 -15.54 -5.22 19.10
CA PHE A 255 -16.19 -6.44 19.62
C PHE A 255 -15.58 -6.88 20.96
N ALA A 256 -15.97 -6.21 22.04
CA ALA A 256 -15.73 -6.68 23.41
C ALA A 256 -16.73 -7.80 23.77
N LEU A 257 -16.42 -9.05 23.39
CA LEU A 257 -17.23 -10.22 23.75
C LEU A 257 -16.92 -10.68 25.19
N SER A 258 -17.80 -10.31 26.12
CA SER A 258 -17.83 -10.85 27.48
C SER A 258 -18.22 -12.33 27.48
N ILE A 259 -17.23 -13.22 27.53
CA ILE A 259 -17.46 -14.64 27.83
C ILE A 259 -17.85 -14.80 29.31
N LEU A 260 -19.17 -14.87 29.54
CA LEU A 260 -19.74 -15.22 30.84
C LEU A 260 -19.47 -16.69 31.16
N GLY A 261 -18.43 -16.95 31.95
CA GLY A 261 -18.14 -18.29 32.47
C GLY A 261 -19.23 -18.77 33.44
N ILE A 262 -19.86 -19.90 33.12
CA ILE A 262 -20.72 -20.63 34.05
C ILE A 262 -19.87 -21.71 34.72
N GLU A 263 -19.57 -21.57 36.01
CA GLU A 263 -19.05 -22.68 36.82
C GLU A 263 -19.94 -23.06 38.01
N THR A 264 -20.41 -24.29 37.92
CA THR A 264 -20.83 -25.23 38.97
C THR A 264 -21.12 -24.70 40.39
N LYS A 265 -22.41 -24.80 40.77
CA LYS A 265 -22.91 -25.00 42.13
C LYS A 265 -22.16 -26.15 42.84
N LYS A 266 -21.19 -25.84 43.71
CA LYS A 266 -20.54 -26.83 44.57
C LYS A 266 -21.22 -26.90 45.94
N SER A 267 -21.98 -27.97 46.16
CA SER A 267 -22.55 -28.27 47.48
C SER A 267 -21.44 -28.61 48.48
N ARG A 268 -21.49 -28.00 49.66
CA ARG A 268 -20.88 -28.51 50.89
C ARG A 268 -21.90 -28.39 52.01
N LYS A 269 -22.07 -29.48 52.77
CA LYS A 269 -22.65 -29.42 54.12
C LYS A 269 -21.74 -28.54 54.99
N ASN A 270 -22.33 -27.69 55.83
CA ASN A 270 -22.67 -28.08 57.21
C ASN A 270 -24.00 -27.42 57.60
#